data_AF-A0A5E7VV20-F1
#
_entry.id   AF-A0A5E7VV20-F1
#
_cell.length_a   1.000
_cell.length_b   1.000
_cell.length_c   1.000
_cell.angle_alpha   90.00
_cell.angle_beta   90.00
_cell.angle_gamma   90.00
#
_symmetry.space_group_name_H-M   'P 1'
#
loop_
_entity.id
_entity.type
_entity.pdbx_description
1 polymer ?
#
loop_
_entity_poly.entity_id
_entity_poly.type
_entity_poly.pdbx_seq_one_letter_code
_entity_poly.pdbx_strand_id
1 'polypeptide(L)'
;MIQAGAQAHVTAANVVIDAGMSLTLKAGGHYIVINSGGIFSSVAIVQGGAPMPGVPVQPALSAIPLAAEVMVINTIPSEALLKQNIVFREASTGICPVCEAAQERHATEEAQA
;
A
#
# COMPACT_ATOMS: atom_id res chain seq x y z
N MET A 1 5.20 1.74 25.36
CA MET A 1 5.55 3.10 24.91
C MET A 1 4.71 3.39 23.67
N ILE A 2 3.92 4.47 23.68
CA ILE A 2 3.19 4.94 22.49
C ILE A 2 4.02 6.06 21.87
N GLN A 3 4.30 5.97 20.58
CA GLN A 3 4.92 7.05 19.80
C GLN A 3 4.03 7.31 18.59
N ALA A 4 3.69 8.57 18.39
CA ALA A 4 2.95 9.02 17.22
C ALA A 4 3.85 9.98 16.42
N GLY A 5 3.53 10.17 15.14
CA GLY A 5 4.18 11.17 14.29
C GLY A 5 3.73 12.59 14.66
N ALA A 6 3.27 13.35 13.67
CA ALA A 6 2.86 14.74 13.90
C ALA A 6 1.62 14.89 14.79
N GLN A 7 0.74 13.88 14.86
CA GLN A 7 -0.55 13.94 15.57
C GLN A 7 -0.91 12.57 16.17
N ALA A 8 -1.63 12.59 17.29
CA ALA A 8 -2.31 11.42 17.86
C ALA A 8 -3.78 11.77 18.11
N HIS A 9 -4.70 10.94 17.63
CA HIS A 9 -6.15 11.14 17.80
C HIS A 9 -6.72 10.01 18.66
N VAL A 10 -7.43 10.36 19.74
CA VAL A 10 -8.18 9.43 20.58
C VAL A 10 -9.66 9.78 20.49
N THR A 11 -10.47 8.87 19.94
CA THR A 11 -11.93 9.01 19.87
C THR A 11 -12.56 7.93 20.75
N ALA A 12 -13.24 8.34 21.82
CA ALA A 12 -13.94 7.44 22.73
C ALA A 12 -15.06 8.20 23.45
N ALA A 13 -16.03 7.47 24.01
CA ALA A 13 -17.07 8.06 24.86
C ALA A 13 -16.48 8.62 26.17
N ASN A 14 -15.43 7.97 26.70
CA ASN A 14 -14.69 8.40 27.88
C ASN A 14 -13.20 8.08 27.70
N VAL A 15 -12.32 8.96 28.18
CA VAL A 15 -10.87 8.75 28.20
C VAL A 15 -10.38 8.93 29.63
N VAL A 16 -9.77 7.89 30.19
CA VAL A 16 -9.15 7.93 31.53
C VAL A 16 -7.66 7.63 31.36
N ILE A 17 -6.82 8.51 31.91
CA ILE A 17 -5.36 8.37 31.91
C ILE A 17 -4.91 8.18 33.35
N ASP A 18 -4.54 6.95 33.71
CA ASP A 18 -3.89 6.66 34.99
C ASP A 18 -2.37 6.65 34.78
N ALA A 19 -1.69 7.62 35.39
CA ALA A 19 -0.25 7.82 35.24
C ALA A 19 0.56 7.35 36.47
N GLY A 20 -0.10 6.92 37.55
CA GLY A 20 0.54 6.48 38.80
C GLY A 20 1.24 7.59 39.60
N MET A 21 2.36 8.11 39.10
CA MET A 21 3.21 9.10 39.80
C MET A 21 3.00 10.54 39.33
N SER A 22 2.99 10.77 38.02
CA SER A 22 2.76 12.10 37.45
C SER A 22 2.31 12.03 35.99
N LEU A 23 1.48 13.00 35.59
CA LEU A 23 1.07 13.23 34.21
C LEU A 23 1.55 14.62 33.78
N THR A 24 2.31 14.70 32.69
CA THR A 24 2.79 15.97 32.10
C THR A 24 2.25 16.14 30.69
N LEU A 25 1.56 17.24 30.43
CA LEU A 25 1.14 17.66 29.08
C LEU A 25 1.99 18.88 28.70
N LYS A 26 2.75 18.80 27.60
CA LYS A 26 3.64 19.88 27.15
C LYS A 26 3.35 20.25 25.69
N ALA A 27 3.23 21.54 25.42
CA ALA A 27 3.05 22.07 24.06
C ALA A 27 3.53 23.52 24.00
N GLY A 28 4.19 23.92 22.90
CA GLY A 28 4.64 25.30 22.69
C GLY A 28 5.56 25.86 23.80
N GLY A 29 6.30 24.99 24.50
CA GLY A 29 7.13 25.39 25.65
C GLY A 29 6.37 25.50 26.98
N HIS A 30 5.04 25.50 26.97
CA HIS A 30 4.17 25.50 28.15
C HIS A 30 3.83 24.07 28.60
N TYR A 31 3.41 23.93 29.85
CA TYR A 31 3.04 22.63 30.39
C TYR A 31 1.97 22.69 31.48
N ILE A 32 1.26 21.57 31.62
CA ILE A 32 0.40 21.23 32.75
C ILE A 32 0.94 19.94 33.37
N VAL A 33 1.11 19.93 34.70
CA VAL A 33 1.60 18.77 35.45
C VAL A 33 0.59 18.41 36.54
N ILE A 34 0.23 17.14 36.62
CA ILE A 34 -0.61 16.56 37.67
C ILE A 34 0.24 15.54 38.43
N ASN A 35 0.37 15.70 39.73
CA ASN A 35 1.12 14.79 40.60
C ASN A 35 0.55 14.83 42.04
N SER A 36 1.23 14.19 42.99
CA SER A 36 0.81 14.15 44.40
C SER A 36 0.70 15.53 45.07
N GLY A 37 1.36 16.56 44.53
CA GLY A 37 1.28 17.93 45.02
C GLY A 37 0.10 18.74 44.46
N GLY A 38 -0.64 18.20 43.48
CA GLY A 38 -1.79 18.86 42.86
C GLY A 38 -1.63 19.08 41.35
N ILE A 39 -2.32 20.10 40.84
CA ILE A 39 -2.35 20.48 39.43
C ILE A 39 -1.60 21.80 39.25
N PHE A 40 -0.57 21.79 38.42
CA PHE A 40 0.30 22.94 38.16
C PHE A 40 0.25 23.32 36.69
N SER A 41 0.16 24.61 36.41
CA SER A 41 0.21 25.16 35.05
C SER A 41 1.35 26.18 34.97
N SER A 42 2.13 26.15 33.89
CA SER A 42 3.21 27.11 33.67
C SER A 42 2.71 28.54 33.38
N VAL A 43 1.44 28.67 32.98
CA VAL A 43 0.78 29.94 32.62
C VAL A 43 -0.65 29.95 33.14
N ALA A 44 -1.29 31.13 33.20
CA ALA A 44 -2.70 31.24 33.57
C ALA A 44 -3.59 30.48 32.57
N ILE A 45 -4.60 29.75 33.09
CA ILE A 45 -5.60 29.08 32.25
C ILE A 45 -6.60 30.12 31.77
N VAL A 46 -6.65 30.32 30.45
CA VAL A 46 -7.60 31.24 29.81
C VAL A 46 -8.92 30.50 29.57
N GLN A 47 -10.03 31.14 29.94
CA GLN A 47 -11.36 30.62 29.64
C GLN A 47 -11.76 31.00 28.21
N GLY A 48 -12.26 30.03 27.45
CA GLY A 48 -12.57 30.21 26.03
C GLY A 48 -11.43 29.79 25.11
N GLY A 49 -11.73 29.73 23.81
CA GLY A 49 -10.83 29.23 22.77
C GLY A 49 -11.58 28.35 21.78
N ALA A 50 -11.22 28.44 20.51
CA ALA A 50 -11.75 27.54 19.48
C ALA A 50 -10.89 26.27 19.41
N PRO A 51 -11.49 25.07 19.30
CA PRO A 51 -10.72 23.87 18.98
C PRO A 51 -9.97 24.11 17.68
N MET A 52 -8.66 23.85 17.67
CA MET A 52 -7.97 23.76 16.39
C MET A 52 -8.39 22.47 15.69
N PRO A 53 -8.81 22.51 14.41
CA PRO A 53 -9.10 21.32 13.65
C PRO A 53 -7.86 20.41 13.65
N GLY A 54 -8.02 19.20 14.19
CA GLY A 54 -6.99 18.18 14.08
C GLY A 54 -6.85 17.70 12.64
N VAL A 55 -5.69 17.15 12.30
CA VAL A 55 -5.52 16.43 11.02
C VAL A 55 -6.35 15.15 11.11
N PRO A 56 -7.24 14.85 10.14
CA PRO A 56 -7.98 13.60 10.14
C PRO A 56 -6.98 12.44 10.09
N VAL A 57 -7.22 11.41 10.91
CA VAL A 57 -6.45 10.17 10.83
C VAL A 57 -6.74 9.58 9.46
N GLN A 58 -5.81 9.74 8.52
CA GLN A 58 -5.81 8.92 7.33
C GLN A 58 -5.52 7.50 7.82
N PRO A 59 -6.43 6.53 7.58
CA PRO A 59 -6.06 5.14 7.76
C PRO A 59 -4.74 4.98 7.02
N ALA A 60 -3.72 4.43 7.68
CA ALA A 60 -2.58 3.95 6.93
C ALA A 60 -3.19 3.00 5.90
N LEU A 61 -3.22 3.40 4.61
CA LEU A 61 -3.38 2.41 3.57
C LEU A 61 -2.25 1.45 3.89
N SER A 62 -2.61 0.26 4.37
CA SER A 62 -1.72 -0.89 4.33
C SER A 62 -1.00 -0.77 3.02
N ALA A 63 0.33 -0.70 3.06
CA ALA A 63 1.15 -0.56 1.87
C ALA A 63 0.89 -1.76 0.96
N ILE A 64 -0.21 -1.72 0.21
CA ILE A 64 -0.31 -2.34 -1.08
C ILE A 64 0.69 -1.51 -1.87
N PRO A 65 1.84 -2.08 -2.26
CA PRO A 65 2.85 -1.32 -2.96
C PRO A 65 2.18 -0.72 -4.20
N LEU A 66 2.08 0.62 -4.22
CA LEU A 66 1.61 1.38 -5.37
C LEU A 66 2.76 1.43 -6.38
N ALA A 67 3.15 0.24 -6.86
CA ALA A 67 4.04 0.00 -7.99
C ALA A 67 3.99 -1.49 -8.36
N ALA A 68 2.79 -2.08 -8.44
CA ALA A 68 2.59 -3.00 -9.55
C ALA A 68 2.26 -2.08 -10.73
N GLU A 69 3.30 -1.57 -11.38
CA GLU A 69 3.22 -1.31 -12.81
C GLU A 69 2.55 -2.56 -13.37
N VAL A 70 1.29 -2.43 -13.76
CA VAL A 70 0.56 -3.52 -14.39
C VAL A 70 1.32 -3.74 -15.68
N MET A 71 2.31 -4.62 -15.62
CA MET A 71 2.86 -5.26 -16.78
C MET A 71 1.61 -5.87 -17.41
N VAL A 72 1.13 -5.24 -18.49
CA VAL A 72 0.12 -5.84 -19.35
C VAL A 72 0.85 -7.01 -19.97
N ILE A 73 0.94 -8.09 -19.22
CA ILE A 73 1.17 -9.41 -19.78
C ILE A 73 -0.08 -9.58 -20.64
N ASN A 74 0.08 -9.46 -21.95
CA ASN A 74 -0.90 -10.01 -22.87
C ASN A 74 -0.99 -11.48 -22.50
N THR A 75 -1.93 -11.82 -21.61
CA THR A 75 -2.18 -13.18 -21.19
C THR A 75 -2.69 -13.87 -22.43
N ILE A 76 -1.78 -14.49 -23.17
CA ILE A 76 -2.14 -15.45 -24.20
C ILE A 76 -3.07 -16.43 -23.48
N PRO A 77 -4.34 -16.58 -23.92
CA PRO A 77 -5.28 -17.46 -23.26
C PRO A 77 -4.59 -18.80 -23.00
N SER A 78 -4.75 -19.36 -21.80
CA SER A 78 -4.10 -20.60 -21.40
C SER A 78 -4.32 -21.73 -22.43
N GLU A 79 -5.44 -21.70 -23.14
CA GLU A 79 -5.73 -22.59 -24.27
C GLU A 79 -4.79 -22.41 -25.47
N ALA A 80 -4.40 -21.19 -25.83
CA ALA A 80 -3.48 -20.95 -26.93
C ALA A 80 -2.06 -21.41 -26.58
N LEU A 81 -1.60 -21.21 -25.34
CA LEU A 81 -0.34 -21.76 -24.86
C LEU A 81 -0.37 -23.30 -24.77
N LEU A 82 -1.50 -23.88 -24.34
CA LEU A 82 -1.64 -25.33 -24.28
C LEU A 82 -1.63 -25.95 -25.68
N LYS A 83 -2.38 -25.38 -26.63
CA LYS A 83 -2.36 -25.80 -28.04
C LYS A 83 -0.96 -25.70 -28.62
N GLN A 84 -0.25 -24.60 -28.37
CA GLN A 84 1.12 -24.43 -28.84
C GLN A 84 2.07 -25.48 -28.24
N ASN A 85 1.95 -25.81 -26.95
CA ASN A 85 2.78 -26.82 -26.29
C ASN A 85 2.55 -28.24 -26.84
N ILE A 86 1.30 -28.59 -27.14
CA ILE A 86 0.96 -29.88 -27.76
C ILE A 86 1.65 -30.03 -29.11
N VAL A 87 1.54 -29.01 -29.98
CA VAL A 87 2.15 -29.05 -31.32
C VAL A 87 3.68 -29.07 -31.24
N PHE A 88 4.29 -28.38 -30.27
CA PHE A 88 5.74 -28.45 -30.06
C PHE A 88 6.23 -29.81 -29.56
N ARG A 89 5.42 -30.55 -28.78
CA ARG A 89 5.78 -31.91 -28.35
C ARG A 89 5.67 -32.94 -29.47
N GLU A 90 4.83 -32.67 -30.47
CA GLU A 90 4.71 -33.51 -31.67
C GLU A 90 5.85 -33.25 -32.67
N ALA A 91 6.60 -32.16 -32.52
CA ALA A 91 7.73 -31.83 -33.37
C ALA A 91 8.99 -32.64 -32.98
N SER A 92 9.39 -33.60 -33.82
CA SER A 92 10.64 -34.35 -33.63
C SER A 92 11.89 -33.57 -34.01
N THR A 93 11.77 -32.51 -34.81
CA THR A 93 12.88 -31.71 -35.36
C THR A 93 12.99 -30.31 -34.73
N GLY A 94 12.15 -30.00 -33.73
CA GLY A 94 12.10 -28.68 -33.09
C GLY A 94 11.33 -27.61 -33.89
N ILE A 95 10.84 -27.95 -35.09
CA ILE A 95 9.96 -27.11 -35.91
C ILE A 95 8.59 -27.75 -35.93
N CYS A 96 7.54 -26.97 -35.67
CA CYS A 96 6.20 -27.51 -35.61
C CYS A 96 5.62 -27.75 -37.03
N PRO A 97 4.76 -28.77 -37.24
CA PRO A 97 4.24 -29.10 -38.57
C PRO A 97 3.50 -27.95 -39.27
N VAL A 98 2.94 -27.02 -38.49
CA VAL A 98 2.30 -25.80 -39.03
C VAL A 98 3.34 -24.85 -39.64
N CYS A 99 4.49 -24.69 -38.99
CA CYS A 99 5.58 -23.86 -39.50
C CYS A 99 6.25 -24.50 -40.72
N GLU A 100 6.37 -25.83 -40.75
CA GLU A 100 6.91 -26.58 -41.90
C GLU A 100 6.00 -26.40 -43.13
N ALA A 101 4.69 -26.61 -42.98
CA ALA A 101 3.72 -26.39 -44.05
C ALA A 101 3.64 -24.92 -44.51
N ALA A 102 3.86 -23.95 -43.60
CA ALA A 102 3.94 -22.54 -43.96
C ALA A 102 5.19 -22.24 -44.79
N GLN A 103 6.33 -22.80 -44.41
CA GLN A 103 7.59 -22.64 -45.13
C GLN A 103 7.54 -23.26 -46.53
N GLU A 104 6.90 -24.42 -46.68
CA GLU A 104 6.64 -25.03 -47.99
C GLU A 104 5.75 -24.15 -48.87
N ARG A 105 4.71 -23.53 -48.30
CA ARG A 105 3.83 -22.59 -49.04
C ARG A 105 4.58 -21.35 -49.51
N HIS A 106 5.39 -20.76 -48.65
CA HIS A 106 6.24 -19.62 -49.01
C HIS A 106 7.24 -19.99 -50.12
N ALA A 107 7.85 -21.18 -50.06
CA ALA A 107 8.75 -21.65 -51.11
C ALA A 107 8.02 -21.88 -52.45
N THR A 108 6.75 -22.31 -52.43
CA THR A 108 5.95 -22.45 -53.65
C THR A 108 5.45 -21.11 -54.21
N GLU A 109 5.19 -20.10 -53.36
CA GLU A 109 4.81 -18.75 -53.80
C GLU A 109 6.02 -18.00 -54.40
N GLU A 110 7.22 -18.17 -53.86
CA GLU A 110 8.45 -17.57 -54.41
C GLU A 110 8.88 -18.20 -55.75
N ALA A 111 8.53 -19.46 -56.01
CA ALA A 111 8.80 -20.13 -57.29
C ALA A 111 7.84 -19.74 -58.43
N GLN A 112 6.79 -18.97 -58.13
CA GLN A 112 5.78 -18.49 -59.09
C GLN A 112 5.89 -16.98 -59.40
N ALA A 113 6.90 -16.30 -58.85
CA ALA A 113 7.23 -14.90 -59.09
C ALA A 113 8.37 -14.73 -60.11
#